data_AF-A0A7S0BAU1-F1
#
_entry.id   AF-A0A7S0BAU1-F1
#
_cell.length_a   1.000
_cell.length_b   1.000
_cell.length_c   1.000
_cell.angle_alpha   90.00
_cell.angle_beta   90.00
_cell.angle_gamma   90.00
#
_symmetry.space_group_name_H-M   'P 1'
#
loop_
_entity.id
_entity.type
_entity.pdbx_description
1 polymer ?
#
loop_
_entity_poly.entity_id
_entity_poly.type
_entity_poly.pdbx_seq_one_letter_code
_entity_poly.pdbx_strand_id
1 'polypeptide(L)'
;SVKALYRRAEARVRPTKATGYDHDLAIKDLAKAYEVDPTNQMVEKLLAKLRGERRVQREKDQGTFGGMFERGTIYDQSQLDAPAAFAPAENADEAEMRDLQKRVDNISDEDSLEKRTADAELLRDLYMRNGKEEEARELNEKIQAAKKAIRERQRPSFDWENPTPEMIEDAKKWDLDLTDPLVLGELKRLEGEGIDSLP
;
A
#
# COMPACT_ATOMS: atom_id res chain seq x y z
N SER A 1 30.37 15.98 -32.57
CA SER A 1 30.06 16.96 -33.63
C SER A 1 28.68 17.55 -33.38
N VAL A 2 28.53 18.88 -33.54
CA VAL A 2 27.27 19.63 -33.32
C VAL A 2 26.11 19.04 -34.12
N LYS A 3 26.35 18.67 -35.39
CA LYS A 3 25.33 18.06 -36.27
C LYS A 3 24.82 16.71 -35.73
N ALA A 4 25.69 15.91 -35.11
CA ALA A 4 25.30 14.63 -34.55
C ALA A 4 24.42 14.79 -33.31
N LEU A 5 24.76 15.74 -32.43
CA LEU A 5 23.96 16.08 -31.24
C LEU A 5 22.59 16.63 -31.64
N TYR A 6 22.55 17.52 -32.63
CA TYR A 6 21.30 18.07 -33.15
C TYR A 6 20.38 16.98 -33.73
N ARG A 7 20.91 16.10 -34.59
CA ARG A 7 20.14 14.99 -35.17
C ARG A 7 19.65 14.00 -34.11
N ARG A 8 20.45 13.74 -33.07
CA ARG A 8 20.05 12.87 -31.95
C ARG A 8 18.91 13.50 -31.15
N ALA A 9 18.97 14.80 -30.89
CA ALA A 9 17.88 15.53 -30.25
C ALA A 9 16.61 15.49 -31.12
N GLU A 10 16.71 15.74 -32.43
CA GLU A 10 15.57 15.69 -33.35
C GLU A 10 14.90 14.30 -33.38
N ALA A 11 15.71 13.22 -33.40
CA ALA A 11 15.21 11.86 -33.38
C ALA A 11 14.44 11.50 -32.09
N ARG A 12 14.75 12.15 -30.96
CA ARG A 12 14.04 11.95 -29.69
C ARG A 12 12.69 12.67 -29.65
N VAL A 13 12.57 13.82 -30.29
CA VAL A 13 11.38 14.67 -30.22
C VAL A 13 10.39 14.42 -31.36
N ARG A 14 10.88 13.99 -32.53
CA ARG A 14 10.03 13.74 -33.72
C ARG A 14 8.93 12.68 -33.51
N PRO A 15 9.15 11.57 -32.78
CA PRO A 15 8.12 10.55 -32.61
C PRO A 15 6.89 11.09 -31.87
N THR A 16 5.69 10.74 -32.33
CA THR A 16 4.43 11.10 -31.67
C THR A 16 4.29 10.52 -30.26
N LYS A 17 5.05 9.46 -29.95
CA LYS A 17 5.11 8.83 -28.63
C LYS A 17 6.22 9.39 -27.73
N ALA A 18 6.89 10.48 -28.15
CA ALA A 18 7.94 11.10 -27.34
C ALA A 18 7.37 11.61 -26.01
N THR A 19 8.01 11.22 -24.92
CA THR A 19 7.59 11.56 -23.56
C THR A 19 8.36 12.77 -23.03
N GLY A 20 7.98 13.26 -21.84
CA GLY A 20 8.75 14.31 -21.16
C GLY A 20 10.20 13.93 -20.89
N TYR A 21 10.49 12.63 -20.73
CA TYR A 21 11.85 12.12 -20.58
C TYR A 21 12.68 12.29 -21.85
N ASP A 22 12.10 11.99 -23.02
CA ASP A 22 12.77 12.15 -24.31
C ASP A 22 13.10 13.62 -24.59
N HIS A 23 12.21 14.53 -24.19
CA HIS A 23 12.42 15.98 -24.26
C HIS A 23 13.58 16.43 -23.35
N ASP A 24 13.66 15.92 -22.11
CA ASP A 24 14.76 16.23 -21.20
C ASP A 24 16.11 15.74 -21.75
N LEU A 25 16.13 14.57 -22.37
CA LEU A 25 17.30 14.03 -23.06
C LEU A 25 17.67 14.84 -24.30
N ALA A 26 16.70 15.31 -25.08
CA ALA A 26 16.94 16.19 -26.22
C ALA A 26 17.50 17.56 -25.79
N ILE A 27 17.01 18.12 -24.69
CA ILE A 27 17.54 19.36 -24.10
C ILE A 27 19.01 19.18 -23.70
N LYS A 28 19.39 18.05 -23.10
CA LYS A 28 20.79 17.76 -22.75
C LYS A 28 21.70 17.71 -23.99
N ASP A 29 21.22 17.11 -25.07
CA ASP A 29 21.97 17.04 -26.32
C ASP A 29 22.15 18.40 -26.99
N LEU A 30 21.09 19.21 -26.99
CA LEU A 30 21.12 20.57 -27.56
C LEU A 30 21.92 21.54 -26.70
N ALA A 31 21.91 21.40 -25.37
CA ALA A 31 22.78 22.17 -24.49
C ALA A 31 24.25 21.90 -24.80
N LYS A 32 24.64 20.63 -24.93
CA LYS A 32 25.99 20.24 -25.36
C LYS A 32 26.32 20.72 -26.78
N ALA A 33 25.35 20.74 -27.68
CA ALA A 33 25.55 21.26 -29.03
C ALA A 33 25.77 22.78 -29.01
N TYR A 34 25.05 23.49 -28.16
CA TYR A 34 25.12 24.94 -27.97
C TYR A 34 26.44 25.36 -27.30
N GLU A 35 26.94 24.58 -26.34
CA GLU A 35 28.27 24.80 -25.73
C GLU A 35 29.40 24.74 -26.77
N VAL A 36 29.28 23.88 -27.78
CA VAL A 36 30.29 23.68 -28.82
C VAL A 36 30.17 24.73 -29.94
N ASP A 37 28.95 25.14 -30.29
CA ASP A 37 28.68 26.18 -31.29
C ASP A 37 27.48 27.05 -30.88
N PRO A 38 27.72 28.13 -30.12
CA PRO A 38 26.67 29.04 -29.67
C PRO A 38 26.04 29.85 -30.81
N THR A 39 26.68 29.94 -31.98
CA THR A 39 26.20 30.75 -33.10
C THR A 39 25.11 30.05 -33.91
N ASN A 40 24.87 28.76 -33.64
CA ASN A 40 23.92 27.95 -34.36
C ASN A 40 22.48 28.25 -33.95
N GLN A 41 21.83 29.13 -34.73
CA GLN A 41 20.42 29.53 -34.50
C GLN A 41 19.44 28.35 -34.48
N MET A 42 19.73 27.24 -35.17
CA MET A 42 18.85 26.07 -35.18
C MET A 42 18.87 25.34 -33.84
N VAL A 43 20.05 25.20 -33.24
CA VAL A 43 20.22 24.62 -31.90
C VAL A 43 19.57 25.52 -30.87
N GLU A 44 19.81 26.83 -30.94
CA GLU A 44 19.24 27.82 -30.03
C GLU A 44 17.71 27.81 -30.05
N LYS A 45 17.09 27.90 -31.24
CA LYS A 45 15.64 27.91 -31.40
C LYS A 45 15.00 26.62 -30.87
N LEU A 46 15.58 25.46 -31.19
CA LEU A 46 15.04 24.18 -30.73
C LEU A 46 15.21 24.02 -29.22
N LEU A 47 16.35 24.43 -28.65
CA LEU A 47 16.60 24.40 -27.22
C LEU A 47 15.61 25.30 -26.45
N ALA A 48 15.40 26.53 -26.94
CA ALA A 48 14.45 27.47 -26.35
C ALA A 48 13.01 26.92 -26.39
N LYS A 49 12.60 26.34 -27.52
CA LYS A 49 11.29 25.70 -27.68
C LYS A 49 11.09 24.58 -26.66
N LEU A 50 12.01 23.61 -26.61
CA LEU A 50 11.86 22.45 -25.71
C LEU A 50 11.88 22.85 -24.22
N ARG A 51 12.69 23.85 -23.85
CA ARG A 51 12.69 24.38 -22.47
C ARG A 51 11.35 25.03 -22.12
N GLY A 52 10.76 25.79 -23.04
CA GLY A 52 9.42 26.37 -22.87
C GLY A 52 8.35 25.31 -22.69
N GLU A 53 8.33 24.30 -23.57
CA GLU A 53 7.39 23.17 -23.50
C GLU A 53 7.52 22.40 -22.17
N ARG A 54 8.75 22.11 -21.72
CA ARG A 54 8.97 21.43 -20.44
C ARG A 54 8.55 22.24 -19.23
N ARG A 55 8.72 23.56 -19.26
CA ARG A 55 8.25 24.44 -18.19
C ARG A 55 6.72 24.37 -18.07
N VAL A 56 6.01 24.55 -19.19
CA VAL A 56 4.54 24.48 -19.22
C VAL A 56 4.05 23.10 -18.79
N GLN A 57 4.71 22.02 -19.23
CA GLN A 57 4.39 20.66 -18.81
C GLN A 57 4.54 20.51 -17.29
N ARG A 58 5.65 20.97 -16.71
CA ARG A 58 5.88 20.87 -15.25
C ARG A 58 4.88 21.70 -14.45
N GLU A 59 4.51 22.90 -14.91
CA GLU A 59 3.50 23.73 -14.24
C GLU A 59 2.13 23.03 -14.24
N LYS A 60 1.75 22.40 -15.36
CA LYS A 60 0.51 21.60 -15.46
C LYS A 60 0.56 20.34 -14.59
N ASP A 61 1.68 19.61 -14.63
CA ASP A 61 1.88 18.40 -13.85
C ASP A 61 1.86 18.73 -12.35
N GLN A 62 2.48 19.83 -11.93
CA GLN A 62 2.44 20.31 -10.55
C GLN A 62 1.01 20.68 -10.11
N GLY A 63 0.25 21.37 -10.95
CA GLY A 63 -1.16 21.69 -10.64
C GLY A 63 -2.06 20.46 -10.56
N THR A 64 -1.78 19.44 -11.39
CA THR A 64 -2.60 18.21 -11.47
C THR A 64 -2.24 17.21 -10.37
N PHE A 65 -0.95 16.99 -10.17
CA PHE A 65 -0.42 15.91 -9.33
C PHE A 65 0.22 16.39 -8.03
N GLY A 66 0.53 17.68 -7.88
CA GLY A 66 1.21 18.21 -6.68
C GLY A 66 0.48 17.87 -5.38
N GLY A 67 -0.83 18.08 -5.35
CA GLY A 67 -1.65 17.70 -4.19
C GLY A 67 -2.15 16.25 -4.21
N MET A 68 -1.78 15.42 -5.19
CA MET A 68 -2.27 14.02 -5.25
C MET A 68 -1.58 13.14 -4.19
N PHE A 69 -0.34 13.45 -3.84
CA PHE A 69 0.43 12.71 -2.84
C PHE A 69 0.19 13.21 -1.41
N GLU A 70 -0.24 14.47 -1.24
CA GLU A 70 -0.60 15.07 0.05
C GLU A 70 -2.02 14.72 0.50
N ARG A 71 -2.92 14.41 -0.45
CA ARG A 71 -4.34 14.09 -0.18
C ARG A 71 -4.59 12.75 0.54
N GLY A 72 -3.56 12.09 1.04
CA GLY A 72 -3.65 10.81 1.75
C GLY A 72 -2.55 10.56 2.79
N THR A 73 -1.71 11.55 3.12
CA THR A 73 -0.76 11.42 4.23
C THR A 73 -1.50 11.57 5.56
N ILE A 74 -1.90 10.45 6.15
CA ILE A 74 -2.35 10.35 7.56
C ILE A 74 -1.15 10.41 8.53
N TYR A 75 0.07 10.57 8.00
CA TYR A 75 1.29 10.73 8.78
C TYR A 75 1.65 12.22 8.88
N ASP A 76 1.96 12.65 10.10
CA ASP A 76 2.40 14.01 10.38
C ASP A 76 3.78 14.26 9.73
N GLN A 77 3.89 15.33 8.94
CA GLN A 77 5.10 15.66 8.15
C GLN A 77 6.34 15.85 9.06
N SER A 78 6.10 16.16 10.34
CA SER A 78 7.11 16.25 11.40
C SER A 78 7.94 14.97 11.59
N GLN A 79 7.46 13.81 11.12
CA GLN A 79 8.18 12.54 11.14
C GLN A 79 9.02 12.26 9.88
N LEU A 80 8.81 12.99 8.77
CA LEU A 80 9.50 12.78 7.49
C LEU A 80 10.70 13.72 7.28
N ASP A 81 10.80 14.82 8.02
CA ASP A 81 11.94 15.76 7.96
C ASP A 81 13.16 15.29 8.79
N ALA A 82 13.11 14.09 9.38
CA ALA A 82 14.32 13.45 9.88
C ALA A 82 15.22 13.14 8.67
N PRO A 83 16.44 13.71 8.58
CA PRO A 83 17.30 13.47 7.43
C PRO A 83 17.51 11.95 7.32
N ALA A 84 17.19 11.41 6.15
CA ALA A 84 17.55 10.05 5.74
C ALA A 84 19.08 9.97 5.65
N ALA A 85 19.74 10.00 6.81
CA ALA A 85 21.08 9.53 6.97
C ALA A 85 21.03 8.05 6.64
N PHE A 86 21.84 7.64 5.68
CA PHE A 86 22.16 6.24 5.38
C PHE A 86 22.74 5.61 6.66
N ALA A 87 21.88 5.23 7.60
CA ALA A 87 22.26 4.54 8.81
C ALA A 87 22.43 3.06 8.46
N PRO A 88 23.47 2.38 8.99
CA PRO A 88 23.62 0.95 8.78
C PRO A 88 22.37 0.21 9.28
N ALA A 89 21.94 -0.82 8.53
CA ALA A 89 20.65 -1.52 8.68
C ALA A 89 20.30 -1.91 10.12
N GLU A 90 21.28 -2.15 10.98
CA GLU A 90 21.10 -2.47 12.41
C GLU A 90 20.38 -1.36 13.20
N ASN A 91 20.50 -0.08 12.80
CA ASN A 91 19.80 1.02 13.47
C ASN A 91 18.41 1.30 12.86
N ALA A 92 18.17 0.85 11.62
CA ALA A 92 16.90 1.05 10.93
C ALA A 92 15.81 0.15 11.55
N ASP A 93 16.14 -1.11 11.78
CA ASP A 93 15.22 -2.08 12.40
C ASP A 93 14.85 -1.67 13.84
N GLU A 94 15.79 -1.05 14.58
CA GLU A 94 15.53 -0.56 15.93
C GLU A 94 14.65 0.70 15.97
N ALA A 95 14.84 1.61 15.01
CA ALA A 95 13.98 2.78 14.84
C ALA A 95 12.57 2.36 14.40
N GLU A 96 12.47 1.41 13.47
CA GLU A 96 11.19 0.88 12.97
C GLU A 96 10.43 0.10 14.04
N MET A 97 11.12 -0.72 14.86
CA MET A 97 10.52 -1.34 16.04
C MET A 97 9.95 -0.32 17.02
N ARG A 98 10.68 0.77 17.32
CA ARG A 98 10.22 1.80 18.25
C ARG A 98 9.00 2.56 17.71
N ASP A 99 8.97 2.82 16.41
CA ASP A 99 7.82 3.47 15.77
C ASP A 99 6.58 2.56 15.77
N LEU A 100 6.74 1.30 15.36
CA LEU A 100 5.67 0.31 15.40
C LEU A 100 5.16 0.05 16.81
N GLN A 101 6.04 -0.01 17.80
CA GLN A 101 5.63 -0.14 19.20
C GLN A 101 4.78 1.05 19.65
N LYS A 102 5.16 2.29 19.33
CA LYS A 102 4.33 3.48 19.61
C LYS A 102 2.99 3.45 18.90
N ARG A 103 2.93 2.94 17.67
CA ARG A 103 1.67 2.80 16.92
C ARG A 103 0.77 1.76 17.57
N VAL A 104 1.30 0.61 17.95
CA VAL A 104 0.56 -0.45 18.66
C VAL A 104 0.07 0.05 20.02
N ASP A 105 0.88 0.79 20.76
CA ASP A 105 0.51 1.35 22.06
C ASP A 105 -0.54 2.47 21.96
N ASN A 106 -0.50 3.27 20.88
CA ASN A 106 -1.47 4.36 20.62
C ASN A 106 -2.62 3.95 19.68
N ILE A 107 -2.90 2.65 19.56
CA ILE A 107 -4.04 2.15 18.81
C ILE A 107 -5.33 2.76 19.38
N SER A 108 -6.07 3.48 18.53
CA SER A 108 -7.37 4.06 18.88
C SER A 108 -8.49 3.10 18.50
N ASP A 109 -9.65 3.22 19.16
CA ASP A 109 -10.85 2.48 18.79
C ASP A 109 -11.38 2.79 17.37
N GLU A 110 -10.88 3.86 16.74
CA GLU A 110 -11.17 4.24 15.36
C GLU A 110 -10.34 3.48 14.31
N ASP A 111 -9.20 2.88 14.68
CA ASP A 111 -8.39 2.11 13.73
C ASP A 111 -9.08 0.79 13.37
N SER A 112 -9.09 0.42 12.08
CA SER A 112 -9.59 -0.89 11.65
C SER A 112 -8.86 -2.02 12.38
N LEU A 113 -9.61 -3.03 12.83
CA LEU A 113 -9.05 -4.22 13.50
C LEU A 113 -7.99 -4.91 12.64
N GLU A 114 -8.14 -4.89 11.31
CA GLU A 114 -7.17 -5.43 10.37
C GLU A 114 -5.84 -4.69 10.43
N LYS A 115 -5.88 -3.36 10.50
CA LYS A 115 -4.71 -2.49 10.63
C LYS A 115 -3.98 -2.74 11.95
N ARG A 116 -4.75 -2.87 13.05
CA ARG A 116 -4.21 -3.20 14.39
C ARG A 116 -3.48 -4.54 14.40
N THR A 117 -4.07 -5.55 13.75
CA THR A 117 -3.44 -6.88 13.66
C THR A 117 -2.21 -6.87 12.76
N ALA A 118 -2.22 -6.13 11.65
CA ALA A 118 -1.09 -6.06 10.72
C ALA A 118 0.14 -5.38 11.34
N ASP A 119 -0.06 -4.26 12.05
CA ASP A 119 1.03 -3.55 12.73
C ASP A 119 1.67 -4.42 13.84
N ALA A 120 0.85 -5.15 14.61
CA ALA A 120 1.33 -6.06 15.64
C ALA A 120 2.09 -7.27 15.04
N GLU A 121 1.66 -7.80 13.91
CA GLU A 121 2.38 -8.87 13.21
C GLU A 121 3.73 -8.42 12.66
N LEU A 122 3.80 -7.21 12.12
CA LEU A 122 5.06 -6.64 11.64
C LEU A 122 6.04 -6.42 12.79
N LEU A 123 5.55 -5.92 13.94
CA LEU A 123 6.36 -5.74 15.14
C LEU A 123 6.89 -7.08 15.68
N ARG A 124 6.09 -8.14 15.67
CA ARG A 124 6.52 -9.51 16.03
C ARG A 124 7.68 -9.97 15.13
N ASP A 125 7.54 -9.78 13.82
CA ASP A 125 8.56 -10.24 12.86
C ASP A 125 9.89 -9.49 13.03
N LEU A 126 9.83 -8.20 13.37
CA LEU A 126 11.03 -7.43 13.72
C LEU A 126 11.64 -7.88 15.05
N TYR A 127 10.84 -8.22 16.06
CA TYR A 127 11.37 -8.78 17.31
C TYR A 127 12.08 -10.12 17.09
N MET A 128 11.53 -11.01 16.25
CA MET A 128 12.17 -12.28 15.89
C MET A 128 13.52 -12.08 15.19
N ARG A 129 13.59 -11.13 14.24
CA ARG A 129 14.84 -10.83 13.51
C ARG A 129 15.93 -10.26 14.41
N ASN A 130 15.53 -9.55 15.46
CA ASN A 130 16.44 -8.90 16.41
C ASN A 130 16.74 -9.74 17.65
N GLY A 131 16.38 -11.03 17.65
CA GLY A 131 16.66 -11.97 18.74
C GLY A 131 15.83 -11.75 20.02
N LYS A 132 14.77 -10.94 19.95
CA LYS A 132 13.81 -10.68 21.04
C LYS A 132 12.66 -11.68 21.00
N GLU A 133 13.01 -12.96 21.14
CA GLU A 133 12.07 -14.08 20.92
C GLU A 133 10.94 -14.14 21.97
N GLU A 134 11.22 -13.76 23.22
CA GLU A 134 10.20 -13.78 24.27
C GLU A 134 9.15 -12.68 24.06
N GLU A 135 9.56 -11.46 23.71
CA GLU A 135 8.63 -10.37 23.37
C GLU A 135 7.82 -10.68 22.11
N ALA A 136 8.43 -11.33 21.12
CA ALA A 136 7.72 -11.81 19.93
C ALA A 136 6.67 -12.87 20.29
N ARG A 137 6.99 -13.79 21.22
CA ARG A 137 6.07 -14.84 21.66
C ARG A 137 4.86 -14.25 22.40
N GLU A 138 5.09 -13.35 23.36
CA GLU A 138 4.02 -12.66 24.07
C GLU A 138 3.11 -11.86 23.13
N LEU A 139 3.71 -11.15 22.16
CA LEU A 139 2.95 -10.38 21.18
C LEU A 139 2.12 -11.29 20.27
N ASN A 140 2.68 -12.44 19.87
CA ASN A 140 1.96 -13.41 19.05
C ASN A 140 0.76 -14.01 19.79
N GLU A 141 0.87 -14.30 21.09
CA GLU A 141 -0.26 -14.77 21.90
C GLU A 141 -1.39 -13.74 21.94
N LYS A 142 -1.06 -12.45 22.12
CA LYS A 142 -2.04 -11.35 22.09
C LYS A 142 -2.72 -11.22 20.72
N ILE A 143 -1.96 -11.34 19.63
CA ILE A 143 -2.49 -11.32 18.26
C ILE A 143 -3.47 -12.48 18.04
N GLN A 144 -3.13 -13.69 18.49
CA GLN A 144 -3.99 -14.86 18.34
C GLN A 144 -5.28 -14.73 19.16
N ALA A 145 -5.19 -14.25 20.41
CA ALA A 145 -6.37 -13.98 21.23
C ALA A 145 -7.29 -12.93 20.58
N ALA A 146 -6.71 -11.83 20.05
CA ALA A 146 -7.46 -10.81 19.34
C ALA A 146 -8.12 -11.36 18.07
N LYS A 147 -7.41 -12.13 17.25
CA LYS A 147 -7.96 -12.77 16.04
C LYS A 147 -9.07 -13.75 16.36
N LYS A 148 -8.94 -14.53 17.44
CA LYS A 148 -9.99 -15.43 17.90
C LYS A 148 -11.25 -14.67 18.31
N ALA A 149 -11.11 -13.60 19.10
CA ALA A 149 -12.23 -12.74 19.49
C ALA A 149 -12.91 -12.08 18.28
N ILE A 150 -12.14 -11.66 17.26
CA ILE A 150 -12.68 -11.14 16.00
C ILE A 150 -13.47 -12.22 15.26
N ARG A 151 -12.90 -13.42 15.11
CA ARG A 151 -13.57 -14.54 14.44
C ARG A 151 -14.85 -14.95 15.15
N GLU A 152 -14.87 -14.92 16.48
CA GLU A 152 -16.08 -15.19 17.28
C GLU A 152 -17.14 -14.10 17.10
N ARG A 153 -16.74 -12.81 17.07
CA ARG A 153 -17.65 -11.69 16.80
C ARG A 153 -18.15 -11.65 15.36
N GLN A 154 -17.36 -12.13 14.40
CA GLN A 154 -17.67 -12.21 12.98
C GLN A 154 -18.25 -13.58 12.59
N ARG A 155 -18.63 -14.44 13.55
CA ARG A 155 -19.34 -15.68 13.20
C ARG A 155 -20.54 -15.29 12.33
N PRO A 156 -20.61 -15.79 11.08
CA PRO A 156 -21.75 -15.50 10.22
C PRO A 156 -22.98 -16.02 10.95
N SER A 157 -23.89 -15.11 11.33
CA SER A 157 -25.23 -15.49 11.74
C SER A 157 -25.92 -16.01 10.49
N PHE A 158 -26.21 -17.31 10.48
CA PHE A 158 -26.90 -17.93 9.36
C PHE A 158 -28.39 -17.74 9.56
N ASP A 159 -29.08 -17.24 8.53
CA ASP A 159 -30.54 -17.19 8.54
C ASP A 159 -31.10 -18.60 8.27
N TRP A 160 -31.26 -19.39 9.32
CA TRP A 160 -31.81 -20.74 9.24
C TRP A 160 -33.30 -20.75 8.84
N GLU A 161 -34.01 -19.64 8.97
CA GLU A 161 -35.42 -19.55 8.58
C GLU A 161 -35.59 -19.47 7.06
N ASN A 162 -34.53 -19.07 6.34
CA ASN A 162 -34.46 -19.04 4.87
C ASN A 162 -33.12 -19.61 4.37
N PRO A 163 -32.88 -20.93 4.48
CA PRO A 163 -31.61 -21.52 4.08
C PRO A 163 -31.39 -21.35 2.57
N THR A 164 -30.16 -21.01 2.17
CA THR A 164 -29.82 -20.90 0.75
C THR A 164 -29.86 -22.28 0.08
N PRO A 165 -30.05 -22.35 -1.25
CA PRO A 165 -30.03 -23.63 -1.97
C PRO A 165 -28.75 -24.43 -1.75
N GLU A 166 -27.60 -23.74 -1.63
CA GLU A 166 -26.31 -24.37 -1.34
C GLU A 166 -26.26 -24.98 0.08
N MET A 167 -26.84 -24.32 1.08
CA MET A 167 -26.95 -24.86 2.45
C MET A 167 -27.81 -26.13 2.50
N ILE A 168 -28.91 -26.16 1.73
CA ILE A 168 -29.81 -27.31 1.66
C ILE A 168 -29.09 -28.51 1.03
N GLU A 169 -28.34 -28.29 -0.04
CA GLU A 169 -27.56 -29.36 -0.69
C GLU A 169 -26.44 -29.88 0.20
N ASP A 170 -25.76 -29.00 0.93
CA ASP A 170 -24.67 -29.41 1.81
C ASP A 170 -25.19 -30.16 3.06
N ALA A 171 -26.29 -29.70 3.67
CA ALA A 171 -26.92 -30.40 4.78
C ALA A 171 -27.42 -31.80 4.39
N LYS A 172 -27.95 -31.96 3.17
CA LYS A 172 -28.32 -33.28 2.63
C LYS A 172 -27.14 -34.24 2.52
N LYS A 173 -25.91 -33.75 2.31
CA LYS A 173 -24.71 -34.61 2.34
C LYS A 173 -24.41 -35.17 3.73
N TRP A 174 -24.86 -34.47 4.77
CA TRP A 174 -24.70 -34.83 6.18
C TRP A 174 -25.97 -35.46 6.78
N ASP A 175 -26.92 -35.87 5.93
CA ASP A 175 -28.21 -36.47 6.32
C ASP A 175 -29.09 -35.55 7.21
N LEU A 176 -28.91 -34.23 7.07
CA LEU A 176 -29.69 -33.19 7.74
C LEU A 176 -30.66 -32.52 6.76
N ASP A 177 -31.94 -32.46 7.10
CA ASP A 177 -32.96 -31.78 6.30
C ASP A 177 -33.26 -30.38 6.86
N LEU A 178 -32.73 -29.35 6.20
CA LEU A 178 -32.98 -27.94 6.55
C LEU A 178 -34.40 -27.46 6.18
N THR A 179 -35.24 -28.31 5.59
CA THR A 179 -36.65 -28.01 5.34
C THR A 179 -37.58 -28.55 6.42
N ASP A 180 -37.06 -29.35 7.35
CA ASP A 180 -37.83 -29.88 8.48
C ASP A 180 -37.86 -28.86 9.65
N PRO A 181 -39.05 -28.41 10.10
CA PRO A 181 -39.20 -27.52 11.25
C PRO A 181 -38.54 -28.00 12.55
N LEU A 182 -38.43 -29.33 12.76
CA LEU A 182 -37.77 -29.90 13.94
C LEU A 182 -36.25 -29.73 13.89
N VAL A 183 -35.65 -29.92 12.72
CA VAL A 183 -34.21 -29.75 12.49
C VAL A 183 -33.83 -28.28 12.63
N LEU A 184 -34.64 -27.38 12.06
CA LEU A 184 -34.46 -25.93 12.21
C LEU A 184 -34.56 -25.47 13.68
N GLY A 185 -35.50 -26.03 14.44
CA GLY A 185 -35.65 -25.76 15.87
C GLY A 185 -34.42 -26.17 16.69
N GLU A 186 -33.86 -27.36 16.44
CA GLU A 186 -32.64 -27.82 17.10
C GLU A 186 -31.40 -27.03 16.68
N LEU A 187 -31.25 -26.69 15.39
CA LEU A 187 -30.13 -25.86 14.93
C LEU A 187 -30.15 -24.46 15.55
N LYS A 188 -31.33 -23.85 15.68
CA LYS A 188 -31.52 -22.57 16.36
C LYS A 188 -31.24 -22.66 17.87
N ARG A 189 -31.58 -23.79 18.50
CA ARG A 189 -31.21 -24.08 19.90
C ARG A 189 -29.70 -24.20 20.08
N LEU A 190 -29.03 -24.92 19.17
CA LEU A 190 -27.57 -25.09 19.16
C LEU A 190 -26.82 -23.78 18.87
N GLU A 191 -27.37 -22.91 18.01
CA GLU A 191 -26.82 -21.57 17.78
C GLU A 191 -26.93 -20.68 19.03
N GLY A 192 -28.05 -20.77 19.76
CA GLY A 192 -28.28 -20.02 21.00
C GLY A 192 -27.48 -20.52 22.22
N GLU A 193 -27.25 -21.83 22.33
CA GLU A 193 -26.48 -22.43 23.43
C GLU A 193 -24.96 -22.39 23.18
N GLY A 194 -24.54 -22.18 21.93
CA GLY A 194 -23.14 -22.26 21.51
C GLY A 194 -22.67 -23.72 21.45
N ILE A 195 -22.02 -24.10 20.34
CA ILE A 195 -21.54 -25.47 20.06
C ILE A 195 -20.58 -26.02 21.15
N ASP A 196 -20.09 -25.18 22.07
CA ASP A 196 -19.21 -25.56 23.19
C ASP A 196 -19.92 -26.30 24.34
N SER A 197 -21.24 -26.52 24.27
CA SER A 197 -22.03 -27.25 25.29
C SER A 197 -22.25 -28.75 25.00
N LEU A 198 -21.69 -29.27 23.90
CA LEU A 198 -21.74 -30.70 23.59
C LEU A 198 -20.72 -31.48 24.45
N PRO A 199 -21.12 -32.55 25.17
CA PRO A 199 -20.20 -33.37 25.98
C PRO A 199 -19.21 -34.20 25.16
#